data_AF-A0A1F8RGE6-F1
#
_entry.id   AF-A0A1F8RGE6-F1
#
_cell.length_a   1.000
_cell.length_b   1.000
_cell.length_c   1.000
_cell.angle_alpha   90.00
_cell.angle_beta   90.00
_cell.angle_gamma   90.00
#
_symmetry.space_group_name_H-M   'P 1'
#
loop_
_entity.id
_entity.type
_entity.pdbx_description
1 polymer ?
#
loop_
_entity_poly.entity_id
_entity_poly.type
_entity_poly.pdbx_seq_one_letter_code
_entity_poly.pdbx_strand_id
1 'polypeptide(L)'
;MSDVAAAALGFFLTVAILSYVLGDNVLFRIAAHLLIGVTAGYLAAVAWQSVLWPQLFGRMLNLMAWLDPALWIPLILVLLMIGRSTPRLSVLSSVPMAFLVGLAAAVAVGGALTGTLIPQIAATAVSLSPVRQSSGAVFFDLESALSNLIILVGTVTTLAYFHFGARPRAGEVPARPFWVAPLARVGEVFLAVAFGALYAGALAASLTALIDRVVFVQQIVGRLLP
;
A
#
# COMPACT_ATOMS: atom_id res chain seq x y z
N MET A 1 -3.91 29.79 -21.53
CA MET A 1 -4.77 28.87 -22.31
C MET A 1 -4.66 27.43 -21.80
N SER A 2 -3.48 26.95 -21.41
CA SER A 2 -3.27 25.64 -20.77
C SER A 2 -4.10 25.43 -19.50
N ASP A 3 -4.20 26.45 -18.65
CA ASP A 3 -4.80 26.28 -17.31
C ASP A 3 -6.32 26.15 -17.36
N VAL A 4 -6.96 26.85 -18.31
CA VAL A 4 -8.41 26.75 -18.53
C VAL A 4 -8.76 25.40 -19.16
N ALA A 5 -7.97 24.92 -20.12
CA ALA A 5 -8.16 23.60 -20.71
C ALA A 5 -7.96 22.47 -19.70
N ALA A 6 -6.93 22.55 -18.85
CA ALA A 6 -6.69 21.61 -17.77
C ALA A 6 -7.80 21.64 -16.72
N ALA A 7 -8.29 22.84 -16.36
CA ALA A 7 -9.42 22.99 -15.45
C ALA A 7 -10.71 22.39 -16.04
N ALA A 8 -11.00 22.63 -17.31
CA ALA A 8 -12.17 22.08 -18.00
C ALA A 8 -12.10 20.55 -18.11
N LEU A 9 -10.93 20.00 -18.43
CA LEU A 9 -10.70 18.56 -18.46
C LEU A 9 -10.87 17.95 -17.06
N GLY A 10 -10.27 18.56 -16.04
CA GLY A 10 -10.40 18.12 -14.65
C GLY A 10 -11.84 18.18 -14.16
N PHE A 11 -12.59 19.22 -14.54
CA PHE A 11 -14.02 19.35 -14.25
C PHE A 11 -14.82 18.21 -14.87
N PHE A 12 -14.65 17.97 -16.17
CA PHE A 12 -15.37 16.91 -16.88
C PHE A 12 -15.06 15.53 -16.30
N LEU A 13 -13.78 15.22 -16.03
CA LEU A 13 -13.39 13.95 -15.41
C LEU A 13 -13.97 13.80 -14.00
N THR A 14 -13.96 14.88 -13.19
CA THR A 14 -14.50 14.86 -11.84
C THR A 14 -16.01 14.59 -11.86
N VAL A 15 -16.76 15.29 -12.71
CA VAL A 15 -18.20 15.05 -12.90
C VAL A 15 -18.46 13.64 -13.42
N ALA A 16 -17.66 13.16 -14.38
CA ALA A 16 -17.78 11.81 -14.92
C ALA A 16 -17.60 10.72 -13.86
N ILE A 17 -16.62 10.88 -12.97
CA ILE A 17 -16.40 9.94 -11.87
C ILE A 17 -17.54 10.03 -10.83
N LEU A 18 -17.94 11.24 -10.44
CA LEU A 18 -19.03 11.45 -9.47
C LEU A 18 -20.38 10.95 -9.98
N SER A 19 -20.59 10.90 -11.30
CA SER A 19 -21.80 10.34 -11.91
C SER A 19 -22.06 8.90 -11.49
N TYR A 20 -21.04 8.15 -11.02
CA TYR A 20 -21.21 6.83 -10.45
C TYR A 20 -22.21 6.76 -9.28
N VAL A 21 -22.39 7.86 -8.53
CA VAL A 21 -23.40 7.95 -7.45
C VAL A 21 -24.82 7.72 -7.98
N LEU A 22 -25.07 8.07 -9.24
CA LEU A 22 -26.34 7.88 -9.94
C LEU A 22 -26.48 6.47 -10.56
N GLY A 23 -25.49 5.60 -10.37
CA GLY A 23 -25.39 4.28 -10.97
C GLY A 23 -24.36 4.19 -12.10
N ASP A 24 -24.29 3.03 -12.73
CA ASP A 24 -23.32 2.72 -13.79
C ASP A 24 -23.75 3.34 -15.12
N ASN A 25 -23.09 4.44 -15.49
CA ASN A 25 -23.38 5.22 -16.70
C ASN A 25 -22.18 5.25 -17.66
N VAL A 26 -22.43 5.57 -18.92
CA VAL A 26 -21.39 5.60 -19.98
C VAL A 26 -20.28 6.60 -19.65
N LEU A 27 -20.62 7.74 -19.04
CA LEU A 27 -19.67 8.80 -18.70
C LEU A 27 -18.62 8.30 -17.69
N PHE A 28 -19.08 7.65 -16.62
CA PHE A 28 -18.25 7.00 -15.60
C PHE A 28 -17.36 5.93 -16.22
N ARG A 29 -17.92 5.05 -17.06
CA ARG A 29 -17.16 4.00 -17.73
C ARG A 29 -16.02 4.59 -18.57
N ILE A 30 -16.29 5.63 -19.36
CA ILE A 30 -15.24 6.30 -20.15
C ILE A 30 -14.14 6.84 -19.24
N ALA A 31 -14.51 7.55 -18.16
CA ALA A 31 -13.54 8.10 -17.22
C ALA A 31 -12.70 6.99 -16.54
N ALA A 32 -13.32 5.88 -16.15
CA ALA A 32 -12.64 4.75 -15.55
C ALA A 32 -11.66 4.07 -16.51
N HIS A 33 -12.07 3.80 -17.75
CA HIS A 33 -11.19 3.21 -18.77
C HIS A 33 -10.05 4.15 -19.13
N LEU A 34 -10.31 5.46 -19.22
CA LEU A 34 -9.28 6.46 -19.45
C LEU A 34 -8.28 6.48 -18.29
N LEU A 35 -8.75 6.49 -17.04
CA LEU A 35 -7.89 6.45 -15.86
C LEU A 35 -7.00 5.20 -15.87
N ILE A 36 -7.59 4.02 -16.03
CA ILE A 36 -6.85 2.74 -16.07
C ILE A 36 -5.85 2.74 -17.24
N GLY A 37 -6.25 3.20 -18.41
CA GLY A 37 -5.40 3.27 -19.60
C GLY A 37 -4.22 4.23 -19.42
N VAL A 38 -4.45 5.42 -18.86
CA VAL A 38 -3.39 6.40 -18.57
C VAL A 38 -2.44 5.85 -17.50
N THR A 39 -2.96 5.24 -16.44
CA THR A 39 -2.12 4.61 -15.40
C THR A 39 -1.26 3.49 -15.98
N ALA A 40 -1.86 2.58 -16.76
CA ALA A 40 -1.12 1.50 -17.42
C ALA A 40 -0.08 2.03 -18.41
N GLY A 41 -0.42 3.05 -19.20
CA GLY A 41 0.49 3.69 -20.14
C GLY A 41 1.66 4.39 -19.46
N TYR A 42 1.40 5.14 -18.37
CA TYR A 42 2.44 5.77 -17.56
C TYR A 42 3.39 4.73 -16.97
N LEU A 43 2.85 3.68 -16.34
CA LEU A 43 3.67 2.60 -15.79
C LEU A 43 4.49 1.89 -16.86
N ALA A 44 3.93 1.64 -18.05
CA ALA A 44 4.64 1.07 -19.17
C ALA A 44 5.77 1.99 -19.66
N ALA A 45 5.54 3.31 -19.75
CA ALA A 45 6.55 4.28 -20.13
C ALA A 45 7.69 4.35 -19.11
N VAL A 46 7.36 4.35 -17.81
CA VAL A 46 8.36 4.30 -16.73
C VAL A 46 9.15 2.99 -16.79
N ALA A 47 8.49 1.84 -16.94
CA ALA A 47 9.17 0.56 -17.09
C ALA A 47 10.09 0.53 -18.32
N TRP A 48 9.65 1.12 -19.44
CA TRP A 48 10.47 1.25 -20.63
C TRP A 48 11.72 2.10 -20.38
N GLN A 49 11.55 3.31 -19.86
CA GLN A 49 12.66 4.26 -19.72
C GLN A 49 13.60 3.92 -18.57
N SER A 50 13.07 3.44 -17.44
CA SER A 50 13.84 3.20 -16.22
C SER A 50 14.38 1.78 -16.12
N VAL A 51 13.79 0.81 -16.81
CA VAL A 51 14.17 -0.60 -16.70
C VAL A 51 14.59 -1.16 -18.05
N LEU A 52 13.67 -1.30 -19.00
CA LEU A 52 13.93 -2.04 -20.24
C LEU A 52 15.04 -1.40 -21.08
N TRP A 53 14.97 -0.08 -21.28
CA TRP A 53 15.96 0.65 -22.05
C TRP A 53 17.37 0.56 -21.43
N PRO A 54 17.62 1.02 -20.18
CA PRO A 54 18.97 1.01 -19.63
C PRO A 54 19.48 -0.39 -19.28
N GLN A 55 18.62 -1.32 -18.87
CA GLN A 55 19.07 -2.63 -18.35
C GLN A 55 19.16 -3.72 -19.44
N LEU A 56 18.37 -3.63 -20.51
CA LEU A 56 18.44 -4.58 -21.62
C LEU A 56 19.12 -3.92 -22.83
N PHE A 57 18.42 -3.00 -23.50
CA PHE A 57 18.87 -2.49 -24.80
C PHE A 57 20.17 -1.68 -24.72
N GLY A 58 20.28 -0.78 -23.74
CA GLY A 58 21.47 0.04 -23.52
C GLY A 58 22.69 -0.79 -23.14
N ARG A 59 22.51 -1.90 -22.41
CA ARG A 59 23.59 -2.85 -22.12
C ARG A 59 23.98 -3.66 -23.35
N MET A 60 23.02 -4.15 -24.14
CA MET A 60 23.32 -4.92 -25.36
C MET A 60 24.14 -4.14 -26.39
N LEU A 61 23.97 -2.81 -26.45
CA LEU A 61 24.76 -1.94 -27.34
C LEU A 61 26.21 -1.74 -26.85
N ASN A 62 26.54 -2.09 -25.61
CA ASN A 62 27.90 -2.00 -25.08
C ASN A 62 28.59 -3.38 -25.17
N LEU A 63 29.65 -3.49 -25.98
CA LEU A 63 30.37 -4.76 -26.16
C LEU A 63 30.95 -5.33 -24.87
N MET A 64 31.32 -4.48 -23.89
CA MET A 64 31.83 -4.95 -22.59
C MET A 64 30.75 -5.57 -21.71
N ALA A 65 29.47 -5.22 -21.92
CA ALA A 65 28.36 -5.74 -21.12
C ALA A 65 28.04 -7.21 -21.42
N TRP A 66 28.46 -7.72 -22.59
CA TRP A 66 28.30 -9.13 -22.94
C TRP A 66 29.18 -10.06 -22.09
N LEU A 67 30.24 -9.52 -21.48
CA LEU A 67 31.09 -10.25 -20.54
C LEU A 67 30.50 -10.30 -19.13
N ASP A 68 29.49 -9.48 -18.81
CA ASP A 68 28.84 -9.47 -17.50
C ASP A 68 27.77 -10.58 -17.42
N PRO A 69 27.91 -11.59 -16.54
CA PRO A 69 26.92 -12.65 -16.34
C PRO A 69 25.52 -12.13 -16.02
N ALA A 70 25.41 -10.94 -15.42
CA ALA A 70 24.13 -10.36 -15.02
C ALA A 70 23.22 -9.97 -16.19
N LEU A 71 23.76 -9.78 -17.40
CA LEU A 71 22.96 -9.46 -18.60
C LEU A 71 22.18 -10.68 -19.12
N TRP A 72 22.70 -11.88 -18.89
CA TRP A 72 22.12 -13.12 -19.41
C TRP A 72 20.81 -13.49 -18.71
N ILE A 73 20.70 -13.22 -17.41
CA ILE A 73 19.50 -13.52 -16.61
C ILE A 73 18.24 -12.87 -17.21
N PRO A 74 18.17 -11.52 -17.38
CA PRO A 74 16.97 -10.89 -17.94
C PRO A 74 16.76 -11.26 -19.42
N LEU A 75 17.82 -11.48 -20.20
CA LEU A 75 17.71 -11.91 -21.60
C LEU A 75 17.06 -13.29 -21.73
N ILE A 76 17.50 -14.25 -20.90
CA ILE A 76 16.93 -15.59 -20.83
C ILE A 76 15.46 -15.52 -20.42
N LEU A 77 15.13 -14.72 -19.40
CA LEU A 77 13.74 -14.55 -18.95
C LEU A 77 12.83 -13.94 -20.04
N VAL A 78 13.31 -12.95 -20.79
CA VAL A 78 12.59 -12.37 -21.93
C VAL A 78 12.38 -13.41 -23.03
N LEU A 79 13.42 -14.19 -23.37
CA LEU A 79 13.33 -15.26 -24.37
C LEU A 79 12.31 -16.34 -23.96
N LEU A 80 12.36 -16.76 -22.70
CA LEU A 80 11.41 -17.68 -22.08
C LEU A 80 9.96 -17.16 -22.15
N MET A 81 9.76 -15.86 -21.97
CA MET A 81 8.44 -15.22 -22.07
C MET A 81 7.87 -15.25 -23.49
N ILE A 82 8.69 -15.09 -24.52
CA ILE A 82 8.24 -15.17 -25.93
C ILE A 82 7.66 -16.56 -26.25
N GLY A 83 8.19 -17.61 -25.61
CA GLY A 83 7.70 -18.98 -25.71
C GLY A 83 6.22 -19.18 -25.33
N ARG A 84 5.59 -18.22 -24.64
CA ARG A 84 4.17 -18.24 -24.30
C ARG A 84 3.25 -18.23 -25.53
N SER A 85 3.71 -17.71 -26.67
CA SER A 85 2.92 -17.70 -27.92
C SER A 85 2.66 -19.10 -28.48
N THR A 86 3.46 -20.10 -28.06
CA THR A 86 3.32 -21.49 -28.54
C THR A 86 2.87 -22.42 -27.40
N PRO A 87 1.80 -23.22 -27.56
CA PRO A 87 1.27 -24.11 -26.51
C PRO A 87 2.30 -25.09 -25.94
N ARG A 88 3.24 -25.56 -26.78
CA ARG A 88 4.29 -26.53 -26.41
C ARG A 88 5.43 -25.92 -25.56
N LEU A 89 5.65 -24.61 -25.64
CA LEU A 89 6.66 -23.89 -24.83
C LEU A 89 6.05 -23.19 -23.60
N SER A 90 4.73 -23.33 -23.39
CA SER A 90 4.02 -22.68 -22.28
C SER A 90 4.56 -23.07 -20.89
N VAL A 91 5.05 -24.30 -20.72
CA VAL A 91 5.65 -24.75 -19.44
C VAL A 91 6.92 -23.97 -19.14
N LEU A 92 7.73 -23.67 -20.16
CA LEU A 92 8.97 -22.90 -20.00
C LEU A 92 8.62 -21.46 -19.58
N SER A 93 7.59 -20.86 -20.20
CA SER A 93 7.11 -19.52 -19.85
C SER A 93 6.53 -19.37 -18.43
N SER A 94 6.31 -20.48 -17.71
CA SER A 94 5.86 -20.44 -16.31
C SER A 94 6.94 -19.91 -15.36
N VAL A 95 8.23 -20.05 -15.70
CA VAL A 95 9.35 -19.60 -14.86
C VAL A 95 9.40 -18.06 -14.75
N PRO A 96 9.40 -17.28 -15.85
CA PRO A 96 9.29 -15.82 -15.76
C PRO A 96 8.00 -15.35 -15.06
N MET A 97 6.88 -16.06 -15.25
CA MET A 97 5.62 -15.71 -14.60
C MET A 97 5.68 -15.93 -13.09
N ALA A 98 6.24 -17.06 -12.64
CA ALA A 98 6.49 -17.32 -11.23
C ALA A 98 7.45 -16.28 -10.63
N PHE A 99 8.49 -15.89 -11.38
CA PHE A 99 9.40 -14.82 -10.97
C PHE A 99 8.69 -13.47 -10.82
N LEU A 100 7.86 -13.07 -11.80
CA LEU A 100 7.10 -11.81 -11.73
C LEU A 100 6.11 -11.78 -10.58
N VAL A 101 5.39 -12.88 -10.33
CA VAL A 101 4.47 -13.00 -9.19
C VAL A 101 5.24 -12.97 -7.86
N GLY A 102 6.36 -13.71 -7.78
CA GLY A 102 7.23 -13.71 -6.60
C GLY A 102 7.82 -12.32 -6.32
N LEU A 103 8.24 -11.59 -7.36
CA LEU A 103 8.72 -10.22 -7.26
C LEU A 103 7.61 -9.28 -6.79
N ALA A 104 6.41 -9.38 -7.37
CA ALA A 104 5.27 -8.56 -6.95
C ALA A 104 4.92 -8.81 -5.47
N ALA A 105 4.92 -10.08 -5.04
CA ALA A 105 4.71 -10.43 -3.64
C ALA A 105 5.83 -9.89 -2.75
N ALA A 106 7.09 -10.00 -3.16
CA ALA A 106 8.24 -9.48 -2.41
C ALA A 106 8.20 -7.95 -2.29
N VAL A 107 7.83 -7.23 -3.34
CA VAL A 107 7.67 -5.77 -3.33
C VAL A 107 6.50 -5.35 -2.45
N ALA A 108 5.36 -6.06 -2.52
CA ALA A 108 4.20 -5.77 -1.67
C ALA A 108 4.51 -6.01 -0.18
N VAL A 109 5.09 -7.16 0.15
CA VAL A 109 5.48 -7.51 1.53
C VAL A 109 6.59 -6.60 2.03
N GLY A 110 7.64 -6.38 1.23
CA GLY A 110 8.74 -5.49 1.57
C GLY A 110 8.28 -4.04 1.74
N GLY A 111 7.40 -3.56 0.86
CA GLY A 111 6.82 -2.22 0.95
C GLY A 111 5.91 -2.04 2.17
N ALA A 112 5.14 -3.06 2.56
CA ALA A 112 4.39 -3.04 3.82
C ALA A 112 5.32 -3.03 5.04
N LEU A 113 6.38 -3.86 5.03
CA LEU A 113 7.36 -3.91 6.11
C LEU A 113 8.08 -2.56 6.30
N THR A 114 8.65 -2.01 5.23
CA THR A 114 9.44 -0.77 5.32
C THR A 114 8.57 0.48 5.37
N GLY A 115 7.41 0.47 4.72
CA GLY A 115 6.49 1.59 4.68
C GLY A 115 5.62 1.73 5.94
N THR A 116 5.31 0.62 6.62
CA THR A 116 4.42 0.66 7.79
C THR A 116 5.04 0.02 9.04
N LEU A 117 5.34 -1.29 9.01
CA LEU A 117 5.66 -2.03 10.23
C LEU A 117 6.94 -1.56 10.92
N ILE A 118 8.03 -1.38 10.17
CA ILE A 118 9.32 -0.95 10.73
C ILE A 118 9.21 0.46 11.34
N PRO A 119 8.68 1.48 10.62
CA PRO A 119 8.44 2.79 11.20
C PRO A 119 7.55 2.75 12.45
N GLN A 120 6.50 1.92 12.45
CA GLN A 120 5.59 1.78 13.61
C GLN A 120 6.29 1.17 14.83
N ILE A 121 7.11 0.12 14.64
CA ILE A 121 7.91 -0.48 15.71
C ILE A 121 8.92 0.53 16.26
N ALA A 122 9.61 1.26 15.37
CA ALA A 122 10.58 2.27 15.76
C ALA A 122 9.93 3.43 16.55
N ALA A 123 8.77 3.92 16.11
CA ALA A 123 8.00 4.95 16.81
C ALA A 123 7.56 4.48 18.21
N THR A 124 7.15 3.21 18.33
CA THR A 124 6.79 2.61 19.62
C THR A 124 8.00 2.53 20.55
N ALA A 125 9.16 2.12 20.03
CA ALA A 125 10.40 2.05 20.81
C ALA A 125 10.89 3.42 21.29
N VAL A 126 10.76 4.46 20.47
CA VAL A 126 11.10 5.84 20.86
C VAL A 126 10.14 6.37 21.92
N SER A 127 8.84 6.07 21.80
CA SER A 127 7.82 6.51 22.77
C SER A 127 8.07 5.92 24.17
N LEU A 128 8.58 4.69 24.23
CA LEU A 128 8.93 4.00 25.47
C LEU A 128 10.28 4.43 26.08
N SER A 129 11.07 5.27 25.40
CA SER A 129 12.39 5.71 25.90
C SER A 129 12.25 6.89 26.87
N PRO A 130 12.78 6.78 28.11
CA PRO A 130 12.73 7.86 29.10
C PRO A 130 13.67 9.04 28.79
N VAL A 131 14.42 8.99 27.69
CA VAL A 131 15.57 9.87 27.41
C VAL A 131 15.19 11.31 27.00
N ARG A 132 13.90 11.62 26.75
CA ARG A 132 13.47 12.99 26.36
C ARG A 132 12.83 13.81 27.49
N GLN A 133 13.04 13.47 28.76
CA GLN A 133 12.73 14.39 29.86
C GLN A 133 13.90 15.37 30.06
N SER A 134 14.25 16.14 29.02
CA SER A 134 15.32 17.13 29.06
C SER A 134 14.81 18.51 29.45
N SER A 135 14.17 18.63 30.61
CA SER A 135 13.86 19.92 31.25
C SER A 135 13.58 19.75 32.75
N GLY A 136 14.64 19.56 33.53
CA GLY A 136 14.90 20.22 34.82
C GLY A 136 13.88 20.23 35.97
N ALA A 137 12.70 19.64 35.86
CA ALA A 137 11.73 19.57 36.95
C ALA A 137 11.18 18.15 37.05
N VAL A 138 11.55 17.47 38.14
CA VAL A 138 11.02 16.17 38.54
C VAL A 138 9.60 16.37 39.07
N PHE A 139 8.70 16.82 38.20
CA PHE A 139 7.29 16.52 38.37
C PHE A 139 7.08 15.16 37.71
N PHE A 140 6.45 14.24 38.43
CA PHE A 140 5.96 13.01 37.81
C PHE A 140 4.99 13.42 36.71
N ASP A 141 5.45 13.45 35.45
CA ASP A 141 4.60 13.63 34.28
C ASP A 141 3.73 12.38 34.16
N LEU A 142 2.68 12.33 34.98
CA LEU A 142 1.75 11.21 35.08
C LEU A 142 1.16 10.88 33.71
N GLU A 143 1.00 11.91 32.86
CA GLU A 143 0.60 11.77 31.47
C GLU A 143 1.55 10.89 30.63
N SER A 144 2.87 11.13 30.72
CA SER A 144 3.87 10.34 29.98
C SER A 144 3.97 8.91 30.51
N ALA A 145 3.88 8.73 31.83
CA ALA A 145 3.88 7.42 32.48
C ALA A 145 2.63 6.61 32.11
N LEU A 146 1.45 7.25 32.09
CA LEU A 146 0.19 6.64 31.67
C LEU A 146 0.21 6.29 30.18
N SER A 147 0.72 7.18 29.32
CA SER A 147 0.87 6.91 27.88
C SER A 147 1.76 5.68 27.63
N ASN A 148 2.93 5.63 28.27
CA ASN A 148 3.84 4.49 28.13
C ASN A 148 3.25 3.19 28.69
N LEU A 149 2.48 3.27 29.78
CA LEU A 149 1.75 2.13 30.32
C LEU A 149 0.68 1.64 29.35
N ILE A 150 -0.10 2.54 28.75
CA ILE A 150 -1.14 2.19 27.77
C ILE A 150 -0.51 1.55 26.53
N ILE A 151 0.59 2.10 26.02
CA ILE A 151 1.32 1.53 24.87
C ILE A 151 1.84 0.13 25.21
N LEU A 152 2.47 -0.05 26.37
CA LEU A 152 3.01 -1.34 26.81
C LEU A 152 1.89 -2.38 26.99
N VAL A 153 0.86 -2.04 27.76
CA VAL A 153 -0.28 -2.92 28.04
C VAL A 153 -1.04 -3.25 26.76
N GLY A 154 -1.32 -2.24 25.93
CA GLY A 154 -1.98 -2.43 24.64
C GLY A 154 -1.18 -3.35 23.72
N THR A 155 0.13 -3.16 23.60
CA THR A 155 1.00 -3.98 22.75
C THR A 155 1.05 -5.43 23.25
N VAL A 156 1.28 -5.64 24.55
CA VAL A 156 1.38 -6.98 25.15
C VAL A 156 0.05 -7.73 25.07
N THR A 157 -1.06 -7.07 25.40
CA THR A 157 -2.40 -7.70 25.36
C THR A 157 -2.84 -8.01 23.92
N THR A 158 -2.51 -7.15 22.95
CA THR A 158 -2.77 -7.40 21.53
C THR A 158 -1.93 -8.56 20.99
N LEU A 159 -0.65 -8.64 21.36
CA LEU A 159 0.20 -9.81 21.05
C LEU A 159 -0.35 -11.10 21.68
N ALA A 160 -0.86 -11.01 22.91
CA ALA A 160 -1.49 -12.15 23.58
C ALA A 160 -2.79 -12.60 22.88
N TYR A 161 -3.55 -11.67 22.28
CA TYR A 161 -4.72 -12.00 21.46
C TYR A 161 -4.33 -12.84 20.23
N PHE A 162 -3.25 -12.46 19.54
CA PHE A 162 -2.71 -13.15 18.36
C PHE A 162 -1.78 -14.32 18.69
N HIS A 163 -1.76 -14.82 19.93
CA HIS A 163 -0.85 -15.91 20.29
C HIS A 163 -1.09 -17.18 19.46
N PHE A 164 -0.28 -17.36 18.41
CA PHE A 164 -0.32 -18.50 17.47
C PHE A 164 0.21 -19.82 18.06
N GLY A 165 0.60 -19.84 19.35
CA GLY A 165 1.18 -21.00 20.02
C GLY A 165 0.20 -22.12 20.37
N ALA A 166 -1.11 -21.86 20.32
CA ALA A 166 -2.12 -22.90 20.45
C ALA A 166 -2.20 -23.70 19.14
N ARG A 167 -1.26 -24.64 18.95
CA ARG A 167 -1.30 -25.60 17.84
C ARG A 167 -2.69 -26.24 17.79
N PRO A 168 -3.44 -26.10 16.69
CA PRO A 168 -4.66 -26.86 16.51
C PRO A 168 -4.28 -28.34 16.46
N ARG A 169 -4.56 -29.10 17.51
CA ARG A 169 -4.61 -30.56 17.45
C ARG A 169 -5.94 -30.93 16.83
N ALA A 170 -5.92 -31.79 15.81
CA ALA A 170 -7.13 -32.26 15.16
C ALA A 170 -8.08 -32.87 16.21
N GLY A 171 -9.25 -32.24 16.42
CA GLY A 171 -10.30 -32.73 17.31
C GLY A 171 -10.40 -32.08 18.69
N GLU A 172 -9.49 -31.18 19.09
CA GLU A 172 -9.57 -30.48 20.38
C GLU A 172 -9.83 -28.98 20.19
N VAL A 173 -10.76 -28.42 20.98
CA VAL A 173 -10.93 -26.96 21.05
C VAL A 173 -9.59 -26.38 21.52
N PRO A 174 -8.97 -25.44 20.77
CA PRO A 174 -7.67 -24.88 21.13
C PRO A 174 -7.70 -24.32 22.55
N ALA A 175 -7.14 -25.07 23.51
CA ALA A 175 -7.10 -24.66 24.90
C ALA A 175 -6.02 -23.59 25.04
N ARG A 176 -6.45 -22.32 25.03
CA ARG A 176 -5.58 -21.20 25.42
C ARG A 176 -5.20 -21.39 26.90
N PRO A 177 -3.94 -21.16 27.30
CA PRO A 177 -3.56 -21.19 28.71
C PRO A 177 -4.47 -20.26 29.52
N PHE A 178 -4.89 -20.68 30.72
CA PHE A 178 -5.82 -19.93 31.57
C PHE A 178 -5.39 -18.45 31.79
N TRP A 179 -4.08 -18.20 31.87
CA TRP A 179 -3.50 -16.86 32.04
C TRP A 179 -3.56 -15.97 30.78
N VAL A 180 -3.65 -16.57 29.58
CA VAL A 180 -3.65 -15.86 28.29
C VAL A 180 -5.07 -15.46 27.88
N ALA A 181 -6.10 -16.21 28.30
CA ALA A 181 -7.50 -15.93 27.98
C ALA A 181 -8.00 -14.53 28.41
N PRO A 182 -7.77 -14.04 29.66
CA PRO A 182 -8.20 -12.71 30.05
C PRO A 182 -7.40 -11.62 29.35
N LEU A 183 -6.08 -11.82 29.18
CA LEU A 183 -5.18 -10.87 28.51
C LEU A 183 -5.55 -10.69 27.03
N ALA A 184 -5.93 -11.77 26.35
CA ALA A 184 -6.41 -11.75 24.97
C ALA A 184 -7.73 -10.98 24.80
N ARG A 185 -8.68 -11.07 25.74
CA ARG A 185 -9.93 -10.28 25.66
C ARG A 185 -9.67 -8.78 25.74
N VAL A 186 -8.70 -8.37 26.56
CA VAL A 186 -8.28 -6.95 26.61
C VAL A 186 -7.67 -6.54 25.26
N GLY A 187 -6.81 -7.39 24.69
CA GLY A 187 -6.23 -7.17 23.35
C GLY A 187 -7.28 -7.07 22.24
N GLU A 188 -8.37 -7.84 22.32
CA GLU A 188 -9.50 -7.78 21.39
C GLU A 188 -10.16 -6.39 21.39
N VAL A 189 -10.34 -5.78 22.56
CA VAL A 189 -10.88 -4.41 22.67
C VAL A 189 -9.92 -3.41 22.05
N PHE A 190 -8.62 -3.52 22.31
CA PHE A 190 -7.61 -2.66 21.67
C PHE A 190 -7.63 -2.80 20.14
N LEU A 191 -7.80 -4.02 19.61
CA LEU A 191 -7.93 -4.24 18.18
C LEU A 191 -9.21 -3.65 17.61
N ALA A 192 -10.35 -3.81 18.29
CA ALA A 192 -11.60 -3.21 17.87
C ALA A 192 -11.49 -1.68 17.79
N VAL A 193 -10.84 -1.06 18.77
CA VAL A 193 -10.57 0.39 18.78
C VAL A 193 -9.61 0.77 17.65
N ALA A 194 -8.52 0.03 17.45
CA ALA A 194 -7.55 0.32 16.39
C ALA A 194 -8.15 0.21 14.99
N PHE A 195 -8.90 -0.86 14.70
CA PHE A 195 -9.62 -1.01 13.43
C PHE A 195 -10.70 0.05 13.27
N GLY A 196 -11.41 0.41 14.35
CA GLY A 196 -12.36 1.51 14.35
C GLY A 196 -11.72 2.85 13.99
N ALA A 197 -10.55 3.15 14.57
CA ALA A 197 -9.80 4.37 14.27
C ALA A 197 -9.27 4.39 12.82
N LEU A 198 -8.76 3.26 12.33
CA LEU A 198 -8.31 3.13 10.93
C LEU A 198 -9.48 3.30 9.94
N TYR A 199 -10.63 2.71 10.24
CA TYR A 199 -11.84 2.86 9.43
C TYR A 199 -12.37 4.29 9.45
N ALA A 200 -12.45 4.91 10.63
CA ALA A 200 -12.84 6.31 10.77
C ALA A 200 -11.88 7.24 10.02
N GLY A 201 -10.57 6.98 10.09
CA GLY A 201 -9.55 7.70 9.33
C GLY A 201 -9.73 7.56 7.82
N ALA A 202 -9.99 6.34 7.33
CA ALA A 202 -10.26 6.09 5.92
C ALA A 202 -11.55 6.80 5.45
N LEU A 203 -12.62 6.74 6.26
CA LEU A 203 -13.86 7.48 5.98
C LEU A 203 -13.62 8.99 5.96
N ALA A 204 -12.93 9.55 6.96
CA ALA A 204 -12.61 10.96 7.02
C ALA A 204 -11.79 11.40 5.80
N ALA A 205 -10.77 10.62 5.41
CA ALA A 205 -10.00 10.89 4.20
C ALA A 205 -10.87 10.85 2.93
N SER A 206 -11.77 9.87 2.83
CA SER A 206 -12.68 9.77 1.68
C SER A 206 -13.68 10.93 1.61
N LEU A 207 -14.21 11.38 2.74
CA LEU A 207 -15.12 12.53 2.84
C LEU A 207 -14.39 13.82 2.51
N THR A 208 -13.19 14.03 3.05
CA THR A 208 -12.35 15.19 2.71
C THR A 208 -12.05 15.22 1.22
N ALA A 209 -11.67 14.09 0.62
CA ALA A 209 -11.44 14.00 -0.82
C ALA A 209 -12.70 14.33 -1.63
N LEU A 210 -13.89 13.89 -1.18
CA LEU A 210 -15.17 14.23 -1.81
C LEU A 210 -15.48 15.73 -1.70
N ILE A 211 -15.31 16.32 -0.52
CA ILE A 211 -15.50 17.76 -0.29
C ILE A 211 -14.59 18.55 -1.22
N ASP A 212 -13.31 18.19 -1.32
CA ASP A 212 -12.36 18.84 -2.24
C ASP A 212 -12.84 18.78 -3.69
N ARG A 213 -13.38 17.64 -4.14
CA ARG A 213 -13.91 17.52 -5.51
C ARG A 213 -15.16 18.36 -5.72
N VAL A 214 -16.06 18.44 -4.74
CA VAL A 214 -17.29 19.27 -4.82
C VAL A 214 -16.94 20.75 -4.84
N VAL A 215 -16.04 21.19 -3.95
CA VAL A 215 -15.55 22.58 -3.90
C VAL A 215 -14.87 22.94 -5.22
N PHE A 216 -14.05 22.05 -5.79
CA PHE A 216 -13.43 22.25 -7.09
C PHE A 216 -14.46 22.47 -8.21
N VAL A 217 -15.51 21.64 -8.26
CA VAL A 217 -16.63 21.78 -9.21
C VAL A 217 -17.35 23.13 -9.02
N GLN A 218 -17.66 23.50 -7.77
CA GLN A 218 -18.30 24.78 -7.45
C GLN A 218 -17.45 25.97 -7.89
N GLN A 219 -16.14 25.95 -7.63
CA GLN A 219 -15.21 27.00 -8.03
C GLN A 219 -15.15 27.17 -9.54
N ILE A 220 -15.20 26.07 -10.31
CA ILE A 220 -15.20 26.14 -11.77
C ILE A 220 -16.54 26.67 -12.29
N VAL A 221 -17.67 26.22 -11.74
CA VAL A 221 -19.00 26.72 -12.14
C VAL A 221 -19.13 28.22 -11.85
N GLY A 222 -18.69 28.69 -10.67
CA GLY A 222 -18.69 30.11 -10.32
C GLY A 222 -17.72 30.98 -11.12
N ARG A 223 -16.76 30.39 -11.83
CA ARG A 223 -15.92 31.11 -12.81
C ARG A 223 -16.57 31.16 -14.20
N LEU A 224 -17.51 30.27 -14.49
CA LEU A 224 -18.19 30.15 -15.79
C LEU A 224 -19.53 30.90 -15.84
N LEU A 225 -20.19 31.05 -14.69
CA LEU A 225 -21.39 31.88 -14.54
C LEU A 225 -20.96 33.26 -13.99
N PRO A 226 -21.21 34.37 -14.70
CA PRO A 226 -20.92 35.73 -14.23
C PRO A 226 -21.78 36.13 -13.02
#